data_AF-A0A9E1S9X4-F1
#
_entry.id   AF-A0A9E1S9X4-F1
#
_cell.length_a   1.000
_cell.length_b   1.000
_cell.length_c   1.000
_cell.angle_alpha   90.00
_cell.angle_beta   90.00
_cell.angle_gamma   90.00
#
_symmetry.space_group_name_H-M   'P 1'
#
loop_
_entity.id
_entity.type
_entity.pdbx_description
1 polymer ?
#
loop_
_entity_poly.entity_id
_entity_poly.type
_entity_poly.pdbx_seq_one_letter_code
_entity_poly.pdbx_strand_id
1 'polypeptide(L)'
;MNNYFSSRTGKSVAILTFALFHSVTFAQTPGSLTVIEDSVSGVANLIDLNATALGTSPPLTYVSFQLKAGEPSNGQLIPVNSGADGKYYYIPNPDFFGNDTFEWNGTDTNLIVSNNYTFSLTVTAVDDPPRLFAGTGSAKTDANGSIFPFNE
;
A
#
# COMPACT_ATOMS: atom_id res chain seq x y z
N MET A 1 -53.24 -43.06 -8.06
CA MET A 1 -52.90 -44.43 -7.60
C MET A 1 -51.77 -44.93 -8.49
N ASN A 2 -50.75 -45.53 -7.88
CA ASN A 2 -49.52 -46.16 -8.43
C ASN A 2 -48.27 -45.51 -7.79
N ASN A 3 -47.27 -46.19 -7.24
CA ASN A 3 -47.11 -47.55 -6.74
C ASN A 3 -45.87 -47.55 -5.81
N TYR A 4 -45.87 -48.43 -4.81
CA TYR A 4 -44.85 -48.60 -3.77
C TYR A 4 -43.53 -49.18 -4.30
N PHE A 5 -42.40 -48.71 -3.75
CA PHE A 5 -41.23 -49.56 -3.47
C PHE A 5 -40.71 -49.28 -2.06
N SER A 6 -40.82 -50.31 -1.20
CA SER A 6 -40.33 -50.35 0.17
C SER A 6 -38.83 -50.63 0.23
N SER A 7 -38.12 -50.02 1.18
CA SER A 7 -37.06 -50.68 1.96
C SER A 7 -36.61 -49.77 3.12
N ARG A 8 -36.73 -50.30 4.34
CA ARG A 8 -36.21 -49.75 5.59
C ARG A 8 -34.94 -50.52 5.90
N THR A 9 -33.80 -49.84 6.12
CA THR A 9 -32.79 -50.07 7.18
C THR A 9 -31.48 -49.42 6.81
N GLY A 10 -30.85 -48.73 7.77
CA GLY A 10 -29.44 -48.35 7.69
C GLY A 10 -29.22 -46.86 7.88
N LYS A 11 -28.86 -46.48 9.10
CA LYS A 11 -28.35 -45.14 9.41
C LYS A 11 -27.09 -44.88 8.57
N SER A 12 -27.21 -44.06 7.55
CA SER A 12 -26.07 -43.32 7.03
C SER A 12 -26.28 -41.87 7.44
N VAL A 13 -25.73 -41.52 8.59
CA VAL A 13 -25.42 -40.12 8.88
C VAL A 13 -24.37 -39.74 7.85
N ALA A 14 -24.83 -39.17 6.74
CA ALA A 14 -23.93 -38.45 5.86
C ALA A 14 -23.44 -37.26 6.67
N ILE A 15 -22.26 -37.39 7.26
CA ILE A 15 -21.50 -36.24 7.74
C ILE A 15 -21.20 -35.47 6.46
N LEU A 16 -22.03 -34.47 6.16
CA LEU A 16 -21.72 -33.50 5.12
C LEU A 16 -20.46 -32.79 5.60
N THR A 17 -19.33 -33.19 5.05
CA THR A 17 -18.07 -32.47 5.13
C THR A 17 -18.27 -31.10 4.48
N PHE A 18 -18.75 -30.14 5.26
CA PHE A 18 -18.68 -28.72 4.91
C PHE A 18 -17.26 -28.23 5.19
N ALA A 19 -16.33 -28.62 4.33
CA ALA A 19 -15.07 -27.92 4.16
C ALA A 19 -15.02 -27.40 2.73
N LEU A 20 -15.95 -26.49 2.41
CA LEU A 20 -15.82 -25.68 1.21
C LEU A 20 -14.92 -24.51 1.57
N PHE A 21 -13.61 -24.75 1.52
CA PHE A 21 -12.65 -23.68 1.37
C PHE A 21 -12.97 -23.00 0.04
N HIS A 22 -13.78 -21.95 0.08
CA HIS A 22 -13.87 -21.01 -1.02
C HIS A 22 -12.60 -20.16 -0.99
N SER A 23 -11.49 -20.76 -1.40
CA SER A 23 -10.32 -20.00 -1.81
C SER A 23 -10.70 -19.28 -3.09
N VAL A 24 -11.32 -18.11 -2.96
CA VAL A 24 -11.59 -17.25 -4.10
C VAL A 24 -10.22 -16.78 -4.60
N THR A 25 -9.80 -17.29 -5.75
CA THR A 25 -8.60 -16.82 -6.43
C THR A 25 -8.98 -15.52 -7.14
N PHE A 26 -8.73 -14.39 -6.47
CA PHE A 26 -8.99 -13.07 -7.03
C PHE A 26 -7.86 -12.72 -8.01
N ALA A 27 -8.11 -12.85 -9.31
CA ALA A 27 -7.22 -12.28 -10.33
C ALA A 27 -7.47 -10.77 -10.39
N GLN A 28 -6.70 -9.99 -9.65
CA GLN A 28 -6.76 -8.53 -9.63
C GLN A 28 -5.39 -7.97 -9.99
N THR A 29 -5.36 -6.89 -10.76
CA THR A 29 -4.10 -6.19 -11.08
C THR A 29 -3.68 -5.36 -9.86
N PRO A 30 -2.45 -5.53 -9.34
CA PRO A 30 -1.91 -4.69 -8.28
C PRO A 30 -2.04 -3.20 -8.64
N GLY A 31 -2.52 -2.38 -7.71
CA GLY A 31 -2.57 -0.93 -7.90
C GLY A 31 -1.18 -0.33 -7.93
N SER A 32 -1.01 0.77 -8.65
CA SER A 32 0.27 1.49 -8.68
C SER A 32 0.08 3.00 -8.63
N LEU A 33 1.03 3.70 -7.99
CA LEU A 33 1.15 5.15 -8.01
C LEU A 33 2.59 5.55 -8.33
N THR A 34 2.75 6.61 -9.13
CA THR A 34 4.04 7.26 -9.37
C THR A 34 4.00 8.67 -8.82
N VAL A 35 5.00 9.01 -8.00
CA VAL A 35 5.16 10.34 -7.41
C VAL A 35 6.58 10.83 -7.65
N ILE A 36 6.80 12.14 -7.56
CA ILE A 36 8.14 12.71 -7.50
C ILE A 36 8.69 12.58 -6.09
N GLU A 37 10.01 12.50 -5.96
CA GLU A 37 10.65 12.68 -4.66
C GLU A 37 10.27 14.04 -4.05
N ASP A 38 10.29 14.12 -2.72
CA ASP A 38 9.88 15.30 -1.94
C ASP A 38 8.42 15.76 -2.16
N SER A 39 7.60 14.93 -2.80
CA SER A 39 6.18 15.23 -2.97
C SER A 39 5.45 15.27 -1.62
N VAL A 40 4.54 16.22 -1.50
CA VAL A 40 3.72 16.45 -0.30
C VAL A 40 2.29 15.96 -0.49
N SER A 41 1.49 15.99 0.57
CA SER A 41 0.07 15.60 0.51
C SER A 41 -0.67 16.42 -0.53
N GLY A 42 -1.36 15.73 -1.44
CA GLY A 42 -2.06 16.36 -2.56
C GLY A 42 -2.63 15.31 -3.51
N VAL A 43 -3.40 15.76 -4.50
CA VAL A 43 -4.08 14.87 -5.46
C VAL A 43 -3.12 13.99 -6.26
N ALA A 44 -1.88 14.44 -6.49
CA ALA A 44 -0.85 13.66 -7.17
C ALA A 44 -0.32 12.49 -6.31
N ASN A 45 -0.49 12.58 -4.99
CA ASN A 45 -0.02 11.61 -4.00
C ASN A 45 -1.16 10.75 -3.46
N LEU A 46 -2.38 10.91 -4.01
CA LEU A 46 -3.58 10.24 -3.55
C LEU A 46 -3.60 8.79 -4.02
N ILE A 47 -3.66 7.89 -3.05
CA ILE A 47 -3.99 6.47 -3.22
C ILE A 47 -5.48 6.30 -2.96
N ASP A 48 -6.15 5.62 -3.88
CA ASP A 48 -7.53 5.14 -3.72
C ASP A 48 -7.54 3.60 -3.91
N LEU A 49 -7.56 2.87 -2.80
CA LEU A 49 -7.60 1.40 -2.80
C LEU A 49 -8.92 0.86 -3.36
N ASN A 50 -10.00 1.64 -3.28
CA ASN A 50 -11.29 1.24 -3.81
C ASN A 50 -11.29 1.27 -5.35
N ALA A 51 -10.63 2.26 -5.97
CA ALA A 51 -10.46 2.31 -7.42
C ALA A 51 -9.65 1.10 -7.95
N THR A 52 -8.67 0.65 -7.17
CA THR A 52 -7.82 -0.52 -7.49
C THR A 52 -8.63 -1.82 -7.46
N ALA A 53 -9.68 -1.88 -6.62
CA ALA A 53 -10.50 -3.07 -6.45
C ALA A 53 -11.44 -3.41 -7.63
N LEU A 54 -11.65 -2.46 -8.56
CA LEU A 54 -12.70 -2.54 -9.60
C LEU A 54 -12.32 -3.38 -10.83
N GLY A 55 -11.17 -4.06 -10.83
CA GLY A 55 -10.71 -4.91 -11.93
C GLY A 55 -11.47 -6.24 -12.11
N THR A 56 -12.55 -6.48 -11.37
CA THR A 56 -13.36 -7.70 -11.45
C THR A 56 -14.78 -7.38 -11.87
N SER A 57 -15.34 -8.24 -12.73
CA SER A 57 -16.76 -8.23 -13.07
C SER A 57 -17.42 -9.43 -12.39
N PRO A 58 -18.41 -9.25 -11.50
CA PRO A 58 -19.02 -7.97 -11.08
C PRO A 58 -18.11 -7.13 -10.16
N PRO A 59 -18.31 -5.80 -10.07
CA PRO A 59 -17.50 -4.92 -9.24
C PRO A 59 -17.54 -5.35 -7.78
N LEU A 60 -16.38 -5.56 -7.17
CA LEU A 60 -16.27 -5.80 -5.74
C LEU A 60 -16.70 -4.54 -5.00
N THR A 61 -17.66 -4.69 -4.09
CA THR A 61 -18.09 -3.61 -3.21
C THR A 61 -17.43 -3.83 -1.85
N TYR A 62 -16.23 -3.29 -1.69
CA TYR A 62 -15.57 -3.23 -0.39
C TYR A 62 -16.21 -2.13 0.46
N VAL A 63 -16.43 -2.43 1.75
CA VAL A 63 -16.96 -1.48 2.74
C VAL A 63 -15.87 -0.95 3.68
N SER A 64 -14.75 -1.66 3.78
CA SER A 64 -13.59 -1.19 4.54
C SER A 64 -12.29 -1.75 3.99
N PHE A 65 -11.21 -0.98 4.21
CA PHE A 65 -9.85 -1.32 3.82
C PHE A 65 -8.96 -1.36 5.06
N GLN A 66 -7.99 -2.28 5.06
CA GLN A 66 -7.01 -2.38 6.13
C GLN A 66 -5.62 -2.54 5.53
N LEU A 67 -4.68 -1.71 6.00
CA LEU A 67 -3.26 -1.92 5.77
C LEU A 67 -2.79 -3.17 6.54
N LYS A 68 -1.90 -3.94 5.95
CA LYS A 68 -1.24 -5.06 6.62
C LYS A 68 0.10 -4.62 7.19
N ALA A 69 0.62 -5.42 8.12
CA ALA A 69 1.92 -5.16 8.72
C ALA A 69 2.98 -5.05 7.60
N GLY A 70 3.63 -3.90 7.50
CA GLY A 70 4.45 -3.52 6.35
C GLY A 70 4.00 -2.17 5.79
N GLU A 71 4.25 -1.10 6.55
CA GLU A 71 4.23 0.25 5.97
C GLU A 71 5.26 0.31 4.82
N PRO A 72 5.08 1.22 3.86
CA PRO A 72 6.10 1.46 2.86
C PRO A 72 7.45 1.72 3.56
N SER A 73 8.53 1.11 3.08
CA SER A 73 9.83 1.21 3.76
C SER A 73 10.51 2.56 3.51
N ASN A 74 10.09 3.26 2.46
CA ASN A 74 10.73 4.46 1.95
C ASN A 74 9.77 5.65 1.88
N GLY A 75 8.68 5.61 2.63
CA GLY A 75 7.74 6.71 2.77
C GLY A 75 6.64 6.41 3.77
N GLN A 76 5.73 7.38 3.96
CA GLN A 76 4.64 7.32 4.92
C GLN A 76 3.29 7.34 4.22
N LEU A 77 2.33 6.57 4.74
CA LEU A 77 0.92 6.67 4.38
C LEU A 77 0.18 7.55 5.38
N ILE A 78 -0.44 8.62 4.89
CA ILE A 78 -1.26 9.54 5.69
C ILE A 78 -2.72 9.33 5.31
N PRO A 79 -3.61 8.90 6.22
CA PRO A 79 -5.03 8.72 5.89
C PRO A 79 -5.67 10.06 5.53
N VAL A 80 -6.48 10.10 4.46
CA VAL A 80 -7.22 11.31 4.06
C VAL A 80 -8.34 11.63 5.06
N ASN A 81 -9.03 10.58 5.55
CA ASN A 81 -10.05 10.64 6.58
C ASN A 81 -9.71 9.64 7.70
N SER A 82 -10.51 8.59 7.86
CA SER A 82 -10.29 7.50 8.80
C SER A 82 -9.42 6.37 8.24
N GLY A 83 -9.05 6.41 6.96
CA GLY A 83 -8.35 5.33 6.26
C GLY A 83 -9.23 4.12 5.93
N ALA A 84 -10.34 3.94 6.66
CA ALA A 84 -11.34 2.90 6.39
C ALA A 84 -11.98 3.01 4.99
N ASP A 85 -12.00 4.19 4.39
CA ASP A 85 -12.42 4.46 3.01
C ASP A 85 -11.37 4.09 1.95
N GLY A 86 -10.19 3.64 2.38
CA GLY A 86 -9.11 3.20 1.50
C GLY A 86 -8.34 4.35 0.86
N LYS A 87 -8.45 5.56 1.41
CA LYS A 87 -7.82 6.76 0.87
C LYS A 87 -6.65 7.22 1.72
N TYR A 88 -5.48 7.32 1.09
CA TYR A 88 -4.23 7.71 1.73
C TYR A 88 -3.44 8.67 0.84
N TYR A 89 -2.67 9.57 1.42
CA TYR A 89 -1.55 10.22 0.75
C TYR A 89 -0.28 9.42 1.00
N TYR A 90 0.50 9.15 -0.05
CA TYR A 90 1.85 8.63 0.10
C TYR A 90 2.87 9.76 0.06
N ILE A 91 3.71 9.86 1.09
CA ILE A 91 4.77 10.86 1.20
C ILE A 91 6.11 10.11 1.19
N PRO A 92 6.92 10.20 0.12
CA PRO A 92 8.26 9.62 0.10
C PRO A 92 9.13 10.18 1.23
N ASN A 93 10.10 9.39 1.69
CA ASN A 93 11.18 9.91 2.51
C ASN A 93 11.98 10.95 1.72
N PRO A 94 12.56 11.97 2.39
CA PRO A 94 13.39 12.97 1.72
C PRO A 94 14.54 12.31 0.94
N ASP A 95 14.82 12.84 -0.26
CA ASP A 95 15.89 12.37 -1.16
C ASP A 95 15.75 10.89 -1.61
N PHE A 96 14.60 10.23 -1.38
CA PHE A 96 14.36 8.86 -1.82
C PHE A 96 13.83 8.81 -3.25
N PHE A 97 14.47 7.99 -4.08
CA PHE A 97 13.98 7.58 -5.39
C PHE A 97 14.07 6.06 -5.54
N GLY A 98 13.11 5.47 -6.25
CA GLY A 98 13.02 4.03 -6.46
C GLY A 98 11.63 3.46 -6.20
N ASN A 99 11.58 2.16 -5.91
CA ASN A 99 10.33 1.43 -5.71
C ASN A 99 10.04 1.24 -4.22
N ASP A 100 8.77 1.37 -3.88
CA ASP A 100 8.25 1.08 -2.54
C ASP A 100 6.95 0.27 -2.67
N THR A 101 6.57 -0.43 -1.60
CA THR A 101 5.39 -1.32 -1.63
C THR A 101 4.76 -1.41 -0.27
N PHE A 102 3.44 -1.59 -0.24
CA PHE A 102 2.73 -2.00 0.98
C PHE A 102 1.66 -3.03 0.63
N GLU A 103 1.24 -3.79 1.65
CA GLU A 103 0.14 -4.76 1.52
C GLU A 103 -1.14 -4.22 2.18
N TRP A 104 -2.27 -4.56 1.57
CA TRP A 104 -3.59 -4.22 2.10
C TRP A 104 -4.58 -5.35 1.83
N ASN A 105 -5.71 -5.34 2.53
CA ASN A 105 -6.86 -6.14 2.14
C ASN A 105 -8.17 -5.38 2.35
N GLY A 106 -9.22 -5.82 1.66
CA GLY A 106 -10.54 -5.24 1.74
C GLY A 106 -11.53 -6.19 2.42
N THR A 107 -12.55 -5.63 3.07
CA THR A 107 -13.72 -6.37 3.59
C THR A 107 -14.96 -5.96 2.80
N ASP A 108 -15.72 -6.94 2.29
CA ASP A 108 -16.92 -6.70 1.48
C ASP A 108 -18.18 -6.43 2.33
N THR A 109 -19.30 -6.14 1.66
CA THR A 109 -20.61 -5.95 2.33
C THR A 109 -21.11 -7.17 3.11
N ASN A 110 -20.57 -8.36 2.84
CA ASN A 110 -20.90 -9.60 3.56
C ASN A 110 -19.93 -9.89 4.71
N LEU A 111 -19.04 -8.96 5.04
CA LEU A 111 -18.00 -9.10 6.07
C LEU A 111 -16.94 -10.17 5.74
N ILE A 112 -16.77 -10.51 4.46
CA ILE A 112 -15.73 -11.42 4.00
C ILE A 112 -14.47 -10.61 3.69
N VAL A 113 -13.35 -11.04 4.27
CA VAL A 113 -12.03 -10.43 4.09
C VAL A 113 -11.33 -11.05 2.88
N SER A 114 -10.76 -10.22 2.00
CA SER A 114 -10.01 -10.68 0.84
C SER A 114 -8.63 -11.23 1.20
N ASN A 115 -7.96 -11.85 0.21
CA ASN A 115 -6.51 -12.05 0.27
C ASN A 115 -5.79 -10.69 0.39
N ASN A 116 -4.51 -10.75 0.78
CA ASN A 116 -3.63 -9.59 0.73
C ASN A 116 -3.35 -9.23 -0.73
N TYR A 117 -3.34 -7.93 -1.00
CA TYR A 117 -2.95 -7.33 -2.26
C TYR A 117 -1.74 -6.42 -2.02
N THR A 118 -0.80 -6.46 -2.95
CA THR A 118 0.34 -5.55 -2.96
C THR A 118 -0.02 -4.29 -3.75
N PHE A 119 0.29 -3.12 -3.21
CA PHE A 119 0.26 -1.86 -3.92
C PHE A 119 1.69 -1.41 -4.22
N SER A 120 1.96 -1.03 -5.46
CA SER A 120 3.30 -0.63 -5.91
C SER A 120 3.44 0.88 -6.00
N LEU A 121 4.54 1.41 -5.47
CA LEU A 121 4.86 2.83 -5.48
C LEU A 121 6.17 3.01 -6.24
N THR A 122 6.21 4.04 -7.09
CA THR A 122 7.43 4.45 -7.80
C THR A 122 7.69 5.91 -7.53
N VAL A 123 8.87 6.20 -7.00
CA VAL A 123 9.32 7.56 -6.70
C VAL A 123 10.39 7.96 -7.72
N THR A 124 10.11 9.01 -8.49
CA THR A 124 11.01 9.53 -9.53
C THR A 124 11.89 10.64 -8.96
N ALA A 125 13.19 10.59 -9.25
CA ALA A 125 14.14 11.61 -8.84
C ALA A 125 13.84 12.98 -9.48
N VAL A 126 14.27 14.03 -8.78
CA VAL A 126 14.24 15.44 -9.16
C VAL A 126 15.67 15.99 -9.02
N ASP A 127 16.06 16.93 -9.89
CA ASP A 127 17.38 17.54 -9.78
C ASP A 127 17.46 18.49 -8.58
N ASP A 128 18.32 18.16 -7.62
CA ASP A 128 18.60 19.00 -6.46
C ASP A 128 19.64 20.09 -6.73
N PRO A 129 19.47 21.31 -6.17
CA PRO A 129 20.51 22.32 -6.20
C PRO A 129 21.73 21.90 -5.36
N PRO A 130 22.95 22.38 -5.69
CA PRO A 130 24.14 22.07 -4.91
C PRO A 130 23.96 22.54 -3.45
N ARG A 131 24.07 21.60 -2.50
CA ARG A 131 24.08 21.91 -1.07
C ARG A 131 25.45 22.45 -0.67
N LEU A 132 25.48 23.66 -0.10
CA LEU A 132 26.68 24.19 0.56
C LEU A 132 26.92 23.35 1.83
N PHE A 133 27.93 22.48 1.80
CA PHE A 133 28.46 21.92 3.02
C PHE A 133 29.11 23.07 3.79
N ALA A 134 28.61 23.38 4.99
CA ALA A 134 29.38 24.15 5.95
C ALA A 134 30.58 23.28 6.33
N GLY A 135 31.67 23.41 5.56
CA GLY A 135 32.92 22.78 5.91
C GLY A 135 33.27 23.26 7.31
N THR A 136 33.51 22.33 8.24
CA THR A 136 34.25 22.60 9.48
C THR A 136 35.72 22.89 9.18
N GLY A 137 36.00 23.55 8.05
CA GLY A 137 37.25 24.24 7.84
C GLY A 137 37.32 25.30 8.92
N SER A 138 37.90 24.94 10.07
CA SER A 138 38.50 25.90 10.97
C SER A 138 39.25 26.85 10.07
N ALA A 139 38.81 28.11 10.01
CA ALA A 139 39.65 29.17 9.51
C ALA A 139 41.00 28.94 10.17
N LYS A 140 42.05 28.66 9.38
CA LYS A 140 43.41 28.74 9.92
C LYS A 140 43.61 30.21 10.21
N THR A 141 43.26 30.62 11.42
CA THR A 141 43.68 31.89 11.96
C THR A 141 45.20 31.84 12.03
N ASP A 142 45.87 32.88 11.55
CA ASP A 142 47.26 33.07 11.94
C ASP A 142 47.37 33.23 13.47
N ALA A 143 48.60 33.31 14.00
CA ALA A 143 48.83 33.54 15.42
C ALA A 143 48.22 34.85 15.96
N ASN A 144 47.63 35.69 15.09
CA ASN A 144 46.99 36.97 15.40
C ASN A 144 45.47 36.97 15.19
N GLY A 145 44.85 35.83 14.83
CA GLY A 145 43.39 35.76 14.63
C GLY A 145 42.88 36.22 13.26
N SER A 146 43.75 36.49 12.29
CA SER A 146 43.35 36.98 10.96
C SER A 146 42.81 35.85 10.09
N ILE A 147 41.64 36.06 9.48
CA ILE A 147 41.01 35.14 8.52
C ILE A 147 41.43 35.59 7.12
N PHE A 148 42.26 34.80 6.42
CA PHE A 148 42.56 35.07 5.02
C PHE A 148 41.46 34.49 4.13
N PRO A 149 40.79 35.29 3.27
CA PRO A 149 39.97 34.72 2.21
C PRO A 149 40.89 33.97 1.24
N PHE A 150 40.50 32.76 0.85
CA PHE A 150 41.20 32.04 -0.21
C PHE A 150 40.95 32.76 -1.53
N ASN A 151 41.96 33.45 -2.04
CA ASN A 151 42.09 33.73 -3.46
C ASN A 151 43.09 32.72 -4.05
N GLU A 152 42.62 32.07 -5.11
CA GLU A 152 43.14 30.91 -5.86
C GLU A 152 44.66 30.89 -6.10
#